data_AF-A0A445DGZ5-F1
#
_entry.id   AF-A0A445DGZ5-F1
#
_cell.length_a   1.000
_cell.length_b   1.000
_cell.length_c   1.000
_cell.angle_alpha   90.00
_cell.angle_beta   90.00
_cell.angle_gamma   90.00
#
_symmetry.space_group_name_H-M   'P 1'
#
loop_
_entity.id
_entity.type
_entity.pdbx_description
1 polymer ?
#
loop_
_entity_poly.entity_id
_entity_poly.type
_entity_poly.pdbx_seq_one_letter_code
_entity_poly.pdbx_strand_id
1 'polypeptide(L)'
;MLYFKLPKNLQRHPRTGVEPDIQELWQITHQKSNGEWVNEKAKQIDDDISSMLDESYDLENPLTPNEAFLLVRGDKSGASYGIKATKSKLRIQAQLQEATQDREQLTKEIDVLKEKLEEQRTRQEEELAQMKAQLEAQQAVVNSLMACFDNETN
;
A
#
# COMPACT_ATOMS: atom_id res chain seq x y z
N MET A 1 29.14 8.35 42.46
CA MET A 1 27.81 8.44 41.83
C MET A 1 27.63 9.84 41.27
N LEU A 2 27.73 10.01 39.95
CA LEU A 2 27.38 11.27 39.31
C LEU A 2 25.85 11.26 39.10
N TYR A 3 25.13 12.12 39.83
CA TYR A 3 23.69 12.30 39.67
C TYR A 3 23.44 13.12 38.41
N PHE A 4 23.08 12.48 37.29
CA PHE A 4 22.51 13.18 36.16
C PHE A 4 21.05 13.53 36.50
N LYS A 5 20.76 14.82 36.73
CA LYS A 5 19.38 15.30 36.83
C LYS A 5 18.84 15.50 35.42
N LEU A 6 17.85 14.70 35.04
CA LEU A 6 17.10 14.90 33.81
C LEU A 6 16.35 16.25 33.86
N PRO A 7 16.40 17.05 32.78
CA PRO A 7 15.57 18.25 32.63
C PRO A 7 14.09 17.97 32.91
N LYS A 8 13.36 18.95 33.44
CA LYS A 8 11.95 18.78 33.85
C LYS A 8 11.02 18.42 32.68
N ASN A 9 11.35 18.86 31.47
CA ASN A 9 10.65 18.52 30.22
C ASN A 9 10.87 17.06 29.78
N LEU A 10 11.88 16.40 30.34
CA LEU A 10 12.25 15.02 30.04
C LEU A 10 11.88 14.04 31.16
N GLN A 11 10.98 14.45 32.05
CA GLN A 11 10.36 13.60 33.05
C GLN A 11 8.93 13.29 32.61
N ARG A 12 8.47 12.06 32.88
CA ARG A 12 7.08 11.66 32.66
C ARG A 12 6.14 12.71 33.26
N HIS A 13 5.25 13.26 32.44
CA HIS A 13 4.40 14.34 32.90
C HIS A 13 3.47 13.82 34.01
N PRO A 14 3.53 14.37 35.24
CA PRO A 14 2.89 13.76 36.41
C PRO A 14 1.37 13.72 36.34
N ARG A 15 0.75 14.54 35.47
CA ARG A 15 -0.71 14.65 35.35
C ARG A 15 -1.29 13.96 34.11
N THR A 16 -0.51 13.80 33.05
CA THR A 16 -0.98 13.21 31.77
C THR A 16 -0.34 11.87 31.47
N GLY A 17 0.76 11.51 32.15
CA GLY A 17 1.48 10.27 31.94
C GLY A 17 2.22 10.18 30.59
N VAL A 18 2.23 11.27 29.81
CA VAL A 18 2.94 11.34 28.52
C VAL A 18 4.43 11.14 28.77
N GLU A 19 5.01 10.24 27.98
CA GLU A 19 6.42 9.90 28.04
C GLU A 19 7.26 10.95 27.29
N PRO A 20 8.41 11.36 27.83
CA PRO A 20 9.32 12.26 27.14
C PRO A 20 9.88 11.67 25.85
N ASP A 21 10.25 12.55 24.93
CA ASP A 21 10.89 12.16 23.67
C ASP A 21 12.21 11.40 23.94
N ILE A 22 12.28 10.17 23.44
CA ILE A 22 13.42 9.29 23.66
C ILE A 22 14.64 9.73 22.85
N GLN A 23 14.44 10.45 21.74
CA GLN A 23 15.53 11.05 20.98
C GLN A 23 16.20 12.16 21.81
N GLU A 24 15.43 13.09 22.38
CA GLU A 24 15.98 14.17 23.22
C GLU A 24 16.76 13.61 24.42
N LEU A 25 16.23 12.56 25.07
CA LEU A 25 16.93 11.84 26.14
C LEU A 25 18.26 11.24 25.66
N TRP A 26 18.26 10.65 24.48
CA TRP A 26 19.45 10.06 23.90
C TRP A 26 20.50 11.13 23.56
N GLN A 27 20.10 12.25 22.96
CA GLN A 27 21.01 13.36 22.65
C GLN A 27 21.68 13.90 23.93
N ILE A 28 20.94 14.10 25.02
CA ILE A 28 21.54 14.59 26.28
C ILE A 28 22.54 13.61 26.88
N THR A 29 22.34 12.30 26.68
CA THR A 29 23.24 11.28 27.22
C THR A 29 24.43 10.98 26.31
N HIS A 30 24.33 11.30 25.02
CA HIS A 30 25.33 10.97 23.99
C HIS A 30 25.96 12.21 23.34
N GLN A 31 25.57 13.41 23.74
CA GLN A 31 26.20 14.66 23.38
C GLN A 31 26.89 15.24 24.62
N LYS A 32 28.16 15.59 24.47
CA LYS A 32 28.94 16.26 25.51
C LYS A 32 28.51 17.74 25.59
N SER A 33 28.85 18.40 26.70
CA SER A 33 28.56 19.82 26.89
C SER A 33 29.23 20.76 25.88
N ASN A 34 30.24 20.28 25.15
CA ASN A 34 30.92 21.01 24.07
C ASN A 34 30.24 20.83 22.69
N GLY A 35 29.11 20.09 22.62
CA GLY A 35 28.40 19.80 21.38
C GLY A 35 28.94 18.60 20.60
N GLU A 36 30.07 18.01 21.01
CA GLU A 36 30.60 16.80 20.38
C GLU A 36 29.84 15.56 20.81
N TRP A 37 29.69 14.61 19.88
CA TRP A 37 29.19 13.28 20.17
C TRP A 37 30.17 12.48 21.05
N VAL A 38 29.63 11.65 21.93
CA VAL A 38 30.43 10.81 22.85
C VAL A 38 31.31 9.81 22.11
N ASN A 39 30.92 9.39 20.90
CA ASN A 39 31.71 8.54 20.02
C ASN A 39 31.24 8.65 18.56
N GLU A 40 32.03 8.11 17.64
CA GLU A 40 31.73 8.13 16.19
C GLU A 40 30.41 7.42 15.84
N LYS A 41 30.02 6.38 16.61
CA LYS A 41 28.75 5.69 16.37
C LYS A 41 27.54 6.57 16.72
N ALA A 42 27.64 7.36 17.78
CA ALA A 42 26.59 8.31 18.14
C ALA A 42 26.49 9.41 17.09
N LYS A 43 27.63 9.90 16.60
CA LYS A 43 27.65 10.82 15.47
C LYS A 43 27.00 10.24 14.22
N GLN A 44 27.35 9.00 13.84
CA GLN A 44 26.74 8.33 12.69
C GLN A 44 25.22 8.18 12.83
N ILE A 45 24.73 7.87 14.04
CA ILE A 45 23.28 7.79 14.30
C ILE A 45 22.61 9.14 14.08
N ASP A 46 23.22 10.23 14.52
CA ASP A 46 22.69 11.59 14.32
C ASP A 46 22.71 12.01 12.84
N ASP A 47 23.80 11.69 12.14
CA ASP A 47 23.94 11.94 10.70
C ASP A 47 22.88 11.14 9.90
N ASP A 48 22.65 9.88 10.24
CA ASP A 48 21.64 9.01 9.61
C ASP A 48 20.21 9.55 9.87
N ILE A 49 19.93 10.05 11.07
CA ILE A 49 18.62 10.65 11.41
C ILE A 49 18.40 11.91 10.59
N SER A 50 19.42 12.76 10.48
CA SER A 50 19.36 13.99 9.69
C SER A 50 19.10 13.67 8.22
N SER A 51 19.79 12.66 7.66
CA SER A 51 19.54 12.18 6.30
C SER A 51 18.10 11.70 6.11
N MET A 52 17.55 10.91 7.04
CA MET A 52 16.16 10.44 6.94
C MET A 52 15.14 11.58 7.03
N LEU A 53 15.40 12.60 7.86
CA LEU A 53 14.53 13.76 7.96
C LEU A 53 14.54 14.57 6.66
N ASP A 54 15.72 14.81 6.10
CA ASP A 54 15.89 15.51 4.82
C ASP A 54 15.18 14.76 3.68
N GLU A 55 15.32 13.43 3.60
CA GLU A 55 14.62 12.59 2.62
C GLU A 55 13.09 12.62 2.80
N SER A 56 12.62 12.71 4.05
CA SER A 56 11.19 12.74 4.35
C SER A 56 10.54 14.11 4.11
N TYR A 57 11.34 15.16 3.93
CA TYR A 57 10.84 16.53 3.78
C TYR A 57 9.97 16.71 2.53
N ASP A 58 10.27 15.96 1.47
CA ASP A 58 9.52 15.99 0.20
C ASP A 58 8.22 15.15 0.24
N LEU A 59 7.95 14.45 1.34
CA LEU A 59 6.73 13.64 1.51
C LEU A 59 5.59 14.46 2.10
N GLU A 60 4.34 14.08 1.78
CA GLU A 60 3.12 14.74 2.28
C GLU A 60 3.00 14.69 3.82
N ASN A 61 3.69 13.74 4.47
CA ASN A 61 3.79 13.64 5.92
C ASN A 61 5.26 13.37 6.33
N PRO A 62 6.05 14.42 6.63
CA PRO A 62 7.46 14.28 6.99
C PRO A 62 7.62 13.54 8.32
N LEU A 63 8.71 12.79 8.45
CA LEU A 63 8.99 12.05 9.68
C LEU A 63 9.28 13.02 10.82
N THR A 64 8.80 12.69 12.01
CA THR A 64 9.27 13.39 13.20
C THR A 64 10.68 12.92 13.58
N PRO A 65 11.51 13.78 14.20
CA PRO A 65 12.85 13.41 14.67
C PRO A 65 12.88 12.16 15.56
N ASN A 66 11.87 11.96 16.40
CA ASN A 66 11.71 10.77 17.22
C ASN A 66 11.41 9.50 16.40
N GLU A 67 10.57 9.59 15.37
CA GLU A 67 10.29 8.46 14.48
C GLU A 67 11.53 8.06 13.67
N ALA A 68 12.26 9.04 13.14
CA ALA A 68 13.53 8.81 12.45
C ALA A 68 14.56 8.16 13.40
N PHE A 69 14.67 8.65 14.64
CA PHE A 69 15.54 8.07 15.67
C PHE A 69 15.21 6.59 15.95
N LEU A 70 13.93 6.25 16.08
CA LEU A 70 13.49 4.86 16.28
C LEU A 70 13.81 3.96 15.08
N LEU A 71 13.75 4.50 13.86
CA LEU A 71 14.11 3.78 12.63
C LEU A 71 15.62 3.54 12.51
N VAL A 72 16.44 4.57 12.72
CA VAL A 72 17.91 4.51 12.58
C VAL A 72 18.56 3.63 13.64
N ARG A 73 18.15 3.79 14.91
CA ARG A 73 18.69 2.97 16.01
C ARG A 73 18.43 1.48 15.79
N GLY A 74 17.38 1.17 15.03
CA GLY A 74 16.76 -0.13 14.96
C GLY A 74 16.18 -0.54 16.31
N ASP A 75 15.21 -1.45 16.29
CA ASP A 75 14.66 -2.09 17.49
C ASP A 75 15.72 -2.99 18.18
N LYS A 76 16.80 -2.41 18.71
CA LYS A 76 17.71 -3.09 19.62
C LYS A 76 17.13 -2.95 21.01
N SER A 77 16.34 -3.96 21.38
CA SER A 77 15.73 -4.14 22.69
C SER A 77 16.76 -3.95 23.81
N GLY A 78 16.43 -3.09 24.76
CA GLY A 78 17.18 -2.94 26.00
C GLY A 78 16.41 -2.11 27.02
N ALA A 79 15.53 -2.79 27.76
CA ALA A 79 14.94 -2.38 29.04
C ALA A 79 13.71 -1.46 29.13
N SER A 80 13.05 -1.04 28.04
CA SER A 80 11.72 -0.41 28.17
C SER A 80 10.79 -0.77 27.02
N TYR A 81 9.54 -1.11 27.38
CA TYR A 81 8.40 -1.41 26.51
C TYR A 81 8.43 -2.74 25.75
N GLY A 82 7.69 -3.71 26.28
CA GLY A 82 7.52 -5.04 25.73
C GLY A 82 6.71 -5.07 24.42
N ILE A 83 7.36 -4.77 23.30
CA ILE A 83 6.84 -5.12 21.97
C ILE A 83 7.91 -5.95 21.24
N LYS A 84 7.71 -7.26 21.25
CA LYS A 84 8.50 -8.22 20.47
C LYS A 84 8.08 -8.11 19.00
N ALA A 85 8.76 -7.31 18.17
CA ALA A 85 8.36 -7.20 16.76
C ALA A 85 9.49 -6.92 15.74
N THR A 86 10.67 -7.54 15.87
CA THR A 86 11.73 -7.39 14.85
C THR A 86 11.72 -8.46 13.76
N LYS A 87 11.27 -9.69 14.05
CA LYS A 87 11.13 -10.74 13.02
C LYS A 87 9.88 -10.56 12.16
N SER A 88 8.89 -9.81 12.64
CA SER A 88 7.63 -9.56 11.93
C SER A 88 7.78 -8.55 10.80
N LYS A 89 8.61 -7.50 10.96
CA LYS A 89 8.71 -6.42 9.95
C LYS A 89 9.26 -6.91 8.60
N LEU A 90 10.32 -7.72 8.59
CA LEU A 90 10.87 -8.34 7.38
C LEU A 90 9.90 -9.33 6.73
N ARG A 91 9.16 -10.11 7.55
CA ARG A 91 8.13 -11.03 7.06
C ARG A 91 6.95 -10.27 6.43
N ILE A 92 6.53 -9.16 7.04
CA ILE A 92 5.47 -8.30 6.51
C ILE A 92 5.91 -7.65 5.19
N GLN A 93 7.17 -7.23 5.08
CA GLN A 93 7.69 -6.62 3.86
C GLN A 93 7.77 -7.64 2.70
N ALA A 94 8.19 -8.87 2.97
CA ALA A 94 8.18 -9.95 1.99
C ALA A 94 6.75 -10.33 1.56
N GLN A 95 5.82 -10.44 2.52
CA GLN A 95 4.40 -10.71 2.23
C GLN A 95 3.75 -9.58 1.42
N LEU A 96 4.14 -8.32 1.66
CA LEU A 96 3.64 -7.19 0.90
C LEU A 96 4.13 -7.23 -0.55
N GLN A 97 5.39 -7.60 -0.78
CA GLN A 97 5.94 -7.73 -2.12
C GLN A 97 5.27 -8.88 -2.89
N GLU A 98 5.08 -10.04 -2.25
CA GLU A 98 4.36 -11.19 -2.81
C GLU A 98 2.90 -10.82 -3.15
N ALA A 99 2.17 -10.21 -2.21
CA ALA A 99 0.80 -9.77 -2.44
C ALA A 99 0.68 -8.72 -3.56
N THR A 100 1.70 -7.88 -3.76
CA THR A 100 1.72 -6.90 -4.85
C THR A 100 1.88 -7.58 -6.21
N GLN A 101 2.74 -8.60 -6.31
CA GLN A 101 2.92 -9.41 -7.51
C GLN A 101 1.67 -10.23 -7.83
N ASP A 102 1.08 -10.88 -6.83
CA ASP A 102 -0.17 -11.64 -6.99
C ASP A 102 -1.31 -10.74 -7.47
N ARG A 103 -1.42 -9.52 -6.91
CA ARG A 103 -2.42 -8.55 -7.36
C ARG A 103 -2.21 -8.14 -8.81
N GLU A 104 -0.97 -7.94 -9.24
CA GLU A 104 -0.65 -7.61 -10.63
C GLU A 104 -1.02 -8.76 -11.58
N GLN A 105 -0.73 -10.01 -11.18
CA GLN A 105 -1.07 -11.19 -11.96
C GLN A 105 -2.59 -11.38 -12.07
N LEU A 106 -3.31 -11.29 -10.96
CA LEU A 106 -4.78 -11.36 -10.95
C LEU A 106 -5.42 -10.26 -11.80
N THR A 107 -4.82 -9.06 -11.81
CA THR A 107 -5.30 -7.96 -12.67
C THR A 107 -5.18 -8.33 -14.15
N LYS A 108 -4.04 -8.90 -14.58
CA LYS A 108 -3.84 -9.37 -15.95
C LYS A 108 -4.83 -10.49 -16.32
N GLU A 109 -5.07 -11.43 -15.42
CA GLU A 109 -6.03 -12.52 -15.64
C GLU A 109 -7.46 -11.99 -15.78
N ILE A 110 -7.87 -11.01 -14.97
CA ILE A 110 -9.17 -10.35 -15.07
C ILE A 110 -9.32 -9.68 -16.44
N ASP A 111 -8.30 -8.99 -16.93
CA ASP A 111 -8.37 -8.31 -18.22
C ASP A 111 -8.50 -9.30 -19.39
N VAL A 112 -7.74 -10.41 -19.35
CA VAL A 112 -7.88 -11.50 -20.34
C VAL A 112 -9.28 -12.14 -20.30
N LEU A 113 -9.84 -12.33 -19.11
CA LEU A 113 -11.20 -12.89 -18.98
C LEU A 113 -12.27 -11.94 -19.49
N LYS A 114 -12.12 -10.63 -19.29
CA LYS A 114 -13.02 -9.62 -19.85
C LYS A 114 -12.99 -9.61 -21.37
N GLU A 115 -11.80 -9.68 -21.96
CA GLU A 115 -11.64 -9.74 -23.42
C GLU A 115 -12.35 -10.98 -24.00
N LYS A 116 -12.13 -12.15 -23.42
CA LYS A 116 -12.81 -13.39 -23.83
C LYS A 116 -14.33 -13.32 -23.69
N LEU A 117 -14.83 -12.63 -22.66
CA LEU A 117 -16.26 -12.46 -22.44
C LEU A 117 -16.87 -11.58 -23.54
N GLU A 118 -16.22 -10.48 -23.90
CA GLU A 118 -16.67 -9.63 -25.00
C GLU A 118 -16.61 -10.35 -26.34
N GLU A 119 -15.56 -11.14 -26.62
CA GLU A 119 -15.51 -11.99 -27.83
C GLU A 119 -16.64 -13.02 -27.88
N GLN A 120 -16.98 -13.66 -26.76
CA GLN A 120 -18.12 -14.58 -26.73
C GLN A 120 -19.43 -13.86 -26.96
N ARG A 121 -19.59 -12.67 -26.36
CA ARG A 121 -20.79 -11.87 -26.50
C ARG A 121 -21.00 -11.45 -27.96
N THR A 122 -19.97 -10.96 -28.64
CA THR A 122 -20.08 -10.57 -30.06
C THR A 122 -20.44 -11.75 -30.95
N ARG A 123 -19.83 -12.92 -30.74
CA ARG A 123 -20.19 -14.15 -31.49
C ARG A 123 -21.64 -14.55 -31.27
N GLN A 124 -22.14 -14.50 -30.04
CA GLN A 124 -23.54 -14.81 -29.76
C GLN A 124 -24.49 -13.79 -30.38
N GLU A 125 -24.15 -12.50 -30.36
CA GLU A 125 -24.94 -11.46 -31.01
C GLU A 125 -24.97 -11.65 -32.53
N GLU A 126 -23.85 -12.03 -33.16
CA GLU A 126 -23.78 -12.36 -34.59
C GLU A 126 -24.61 -13.59 -34.96
N GLU A 127 -24.50 -14.68 -34.20
CA GLU A 127 -25.31 -15.89 -34.44
C GLU A 127 -26.81 -15.59 -34.30
N LEU A 128 -27.20 -14.80 -33.30
CA LEU A 128 -28.59 -14.43 -33.08
C LEU A 128 -29.12 -13.52 -34.20
N ALA A 129 -28.30 -12.58 -34.68
CA ALA A 129 -28.62 -11.76 -35.84
C ALA A 129 -28.80 -12.60 -37.11
N GLN A 130 -27.94 -13.60 -37.31
CA GLN A 130 -28.02 -14.51 -38.46
C GLN A 130 -29.30 -15.37 -38.42
N MET A 131 -29.63 -15.97 -37.27
CA MET A 131 -30.88 -16.73 -37.13
C MET A 131 -32.11 -15.85 -37.35
N LYS A 132 -32.10 -14.62 -36.83
CA LYS A 132 -33.20 -13.68 -37.02
C LYS A 132 -33.38 -13.31 -38.49
N ALA A 133 -32.29 -13.04 -39.22
CA ALA A 133 -32.35 -12.76 -40.65
C ALA A 133 -32.89 -13.96 -41.45
N GLN A 134 -32.51 -15.19 -41.09
CA GLN A 134 -33.06 -16.39 -41.71
C GLN A 134 -34.56 -16.55 -41.46
N LEU A 135 -35.01 -16.30 -40.23
CA LEU A 135 -36.43 -16.36 -39.89
C LEU A 135 -37.24 -15.31 -40.65
N GLU A 136 -36.74 -14.08 -40.74
CA GLU A 136 -37.37 -13.00 -41.52
C GLU A 136 -37.45 -13.35 -43.02
N ALA A 137 -36.39 -13.95 -43.58
CA ALA A 137 -36.39 -14.42 -44.97
C ALA A 137 -37.41 -15.53 -45.20
N GLN A 138 -37.51 -16.51 -44.29
CA GLN A 138 -38.53 -17.56 -44.37
C GLN A 138 -39.95 -16.98 -44.25
N GLN A 139 -40.15 -16.03 -43.33
CA GLN A 139 -41.44 -15.35 -43.18
C GLN A 139 -41.83 -14.59 -44.45
N ALA A 140 -40.87 -13.94 -45.12
CA ALA A 140 -41.12 -13.25 -46.39
C ALA A 140 -41.55 -14.23 -47.50
N VAL A 141 -40.91 -15.40 -47.59
CA VAL A 141 -41.29 -16.47 -48.54
C VAL A 141 -42.71 -16.97 -48.27
N VAL A 142 -43.04 -17.26 -47.01
CA VAL A 142 -44.39 -17.71 -46.62
C VAL A 142 -45.44 -16.65 -46.94
N ASN A 143 -45.17 -15.38 -46.62
CA ASN A 143 -46.08 -14.27 -46.91
C ASN A 143 -46.30 -14.10 -48.43
N SER A 144 -45.24 -14.24 -49.24
CA SER A 144 -45.36 -14.22 -50.69
C SER A 144 -46.19 -15.38 -51.21
N LEU A 145 -46.04 -16.58 -50.64
CA LEU A 145 -46.79 -17.76 -51.05
C LEU A 145 -48.29 -17.60 -50.75
N MET A 146 -48.64 -17.12 -49.55
CA MET A 146 -50.03 -16.83 -49.18
C MET A 146 -50.65 -15.79 -50.10
N ALA A 147 -49.94 -14.71 -50.42
CA ALA A 147 -50.41 -13.69 -51.35
C ALA A 147 -50.64 -14.22 -52.78
N CYS A 148 -49.85 -15.20 -53.23
CA CYS A 148 -50.09 -15.87 -54.51
C CYS A 148 -51.37 -16.73 -54.47
N PHE A 149 -51.58 -17.50 -53.39
CA PHE A 149 -52.80 -18.29 -53.23
C PHE A 149 -54.06 -17.41 -53.16
N ASP A 150 -54.03 -16.32 -52.40
CA ASP A 150 -55.17 -15.41 -52.26
C ASP A 150 -55.60 -14.75 -53.60
N ASN A 151 -54.64 -14.57 -54.53
CA ASN A 151 -54.90 -14.06 -55.88
C ASN A 151 -55.42 -15.11 -56.87
N GLU A 152 -55.22 -16.41 -56.62
CA GLU A 152 -55.74 -17.50 -57.46
C GLU A 152 -57.15 -17.94 -57.07
N THR A 153 -57.59 -17.65 -55.84
CA THR A 153 -58.93 -18.00 -55.32
C THR A 153 -60.01 -16.92 -55.44
N ASN A 154 -59.69 -15.76 -56.02
CA ASN A 154 -60.65 -14.70 -56.39
C ASN A 154 -60.87 -14.66 -57.91
#